data_AF-A0A2N1JCQ9-F1
#
_entry.id   AF-A0A2N1JCQ9-F1
#
_cell.length_a   1.000
_cell.length_b   1.000
_cell.length_c   1.000
_cell.angle_alpha   90.00
_cell.angle_beta   90.00
_cell.angle_gamma   90.00
#
_symmetry.space_group_name_H-M   'P 1'
#
loop_
_entity.id
_entity.type
_entity.pdbx_description
1 polymer ?
#
loop_
_entity_poly.entity_id
_entity_poly.type
_entity_poly.pdbx_seq_one_letter_code
_entity_poly.pdbx_strand_id
1 'polypeptide(L)'
;MLPPWEVANDLYYRDPALFESQRMVTSLVHRISVTLRSPRSVLGVCASPSGLVMGPVYFVHHTKRGGENTWEKFIPDPGSVREVHTSAEWVLVVEKHAVYQTLQTSHFLEQGLVYGITAPGALVTGKGYPDLATRWMLRELAQKMPSPHILFLLDADPHGVDIFR
;
A
#
# COMPACT_ATOMS: atom_id res chain seq x y z
N MET A 1 27.02 1.60 -14.14
CA MET A 1 26.35 2.60 -13.29
C MET A 1 25.07 1.95 -12.79
N LEU A 2 25.09 1.40 -11.57
CA LEU A 2 23.94 0.67 -11.00
C LEU A 2 22.85 1.68 -10.60
N PRO A 3 21.55 1.34 -10.70
CA PRO A 3 20.48 2.23 -10.24
C PRO A 3 20.61 2.46 -8.72
N PRO A 4 20.15 3.61 -8.20
CA PRO A 4 20.32 3.99 -6.79
C PRO A 4 19.49 3.13 -5.80
N TRP A 5 18.63 2.25 -6.30
CA TRP A 5 17.81 1.33 -5.52
C TRP A 5 17.56 0.05 -6.34
N GLU A 6 17.44 -1.09 -5.67
CA GLU A 6 17.10 -2.38 -6.27
C GLU A 6 15.78 -2.90 -5.68
N VAL A 7 14.91 -3.45 -6.53
CA VAL A 7 13.70 -4.11 -6.03
C VAL A 7 14.12 -5.40 -5.33
N ALA A 8 13.48 -5.75 -4.21
CA ALA A 8 13.72 -7.03 -3.54
C ALA A 8 13.58 -8.24 -4.50
N ASN A 9 12.69 -8.14 -5.50
CA ASN A 9 12.52 -9.11 -6.58
C ASN A 9 13.73 -9.18 -7.52
N ASP A 10 14.42 -8.06 -7.75
CA ASP A 10 15.60 -8.01 -8.61
C ASP A 10 16.83 -8.60 -7.92
N LEU A 11 16.90 -8.51 -6.59
CA LEU A 11 17.98 -9.10 -5.77
C LEU A 11 18.09 -10.63 -5.90
N TYR A 12 16.95 -11.33 -6.04
CA TYR A 12 16.93 -12.78 -6.29
C TYR A 12 17.57 -13.15 -7.63
N TYR A 13 17.39 -12.33 -8.67
CA TYR A 13 17.95 -12.59 -9.99
C TYR A 13 19.44 -12.30 -10.10
N ARG A 14 20.08 -11.68 -9.09
CA ARG A 14 21.53 -11.41 -9.11
C ARG A 14 22.37 -12.63 -8.80
N ASP A 15 21.89 -13.50 -7.91
CA ASP A 15 22.57 -14.73 -7.56
C ASP A 15 21.56 -15.80 -7.07
N PRO A 16 20.94 -16.55 -7.99
CA PRO A 16 19.97 -17.60 -7.65
C PRO A 16 20.56 -18.74 -6.83
N ALA A 17 21.89 -18.91 -6.83
CA ALA A 17 22.58 -19.94 -6.05
C ALA A 17 22.76 -19.50 -4.58
N LEU A 18 22.89 -18.19 -4.34
CA LEU A 18 22.98 -17.63 -2.99
C LEU A 18 21.60 -17.41 -2.34
N PHE A 19 20.60 -17.04 -3.14
CA PHE A 19 19.26 -16.71 -2.68
C PHE A 19 18.27 -17.76 -3.19
N GLU A 20 18.19 -18.89 -2.51
CA GLU A 20 17.35 -20.05 -2.91
C GLU A 20 15.85 -19.70 -3.08
N SER A 21 15.37 -18.64 -2.44
CA SER A 21 13.99 -18.17 -2.61
C SER A 21 13.80 -16.68 -2.31
N GLN A 22 12.76 -16.09 -2.92
CA GLN A 22 12.31 -14.73 -2.64
C GLN A 22 11.97 -14.48 -1.15
N ARG A 23 11.53 -15.52 -0.45
CA ARG A 23 11.27 -15.50 1.00
C ARG A 23 12.56 -15.35 1.81
N MET A 24 13.64 -16.00 1.38
CA MET A 24 14.96 -15.88 2.01
C MET A 24 15.50 -14.46 1.89
N VAL A 25 15.43 -13.85 0.69
CA VAL A 25 15.82 -12.45 0.47
C VAL A 25 15.05 -11.50 1.39
N THR A 26 13.72 -11.63 1.40
CA THR A 26 12.84 -10.79 2.23
C THR A 26 13.14 -10.94 3.74
N SER A 27 13.41 -12.17 4.20
CA SER A 27 13.77 -12.47 5.58
C SER A 27 15.14 -11.89 5.95
N LEU A 28 16.15 -12.03 5.08
CA LEU A 28 17.48 -11.47 5.31
C LEU A 28 17.46 -9.95 5.35
N VAL A 29 16.78 -9.31 4.39
CA VAL A 29 16.60 -7.85 4.38
C VAL A 29 15.85 -7.39 5.64
N HIS A 30 14.86 -8.14 6.12
CA HIS A 30 14.21 -7.86 7.39
C HIS A 30 15.18 -7.94 8.57
N ARG A 31 15.93 -9.03 8.69
CA ARG A 31 16.87 -9.25 9.79
C ARG A 31 17.96 -8.19 9.79
N ILE A 32 18.50 -7.83 8.63
CA ILE A 32 19.50 -6.75 8.50
C ILE A 32 18.89 -5.42 8.93
N SER A 33 17.65 -5.10 8.50
CA SER A 33 16.98 -3.86 8.91
C SER A 33 16.77 -3.76 10.42
N VAL A 34 16.40 -4.88 11.07
CA VAL A 34 16.22 -4.97 12.52
C VAL A 34 17.55 -4.86 13.25
N THR A 35 18.58 -5.59 12.82
CA THR A 35 19.93 -5.58 13.42
C THR A 35 20.58 -4.19 13.33
N LEU A 36 20.46 -3.54 12.19
CA LEU A 36 21.04 -2.21 11.96
C LEU A 36 20.16 -1.07 12.47
N ARG A 37 18.97 -1.37 13.02
CA ARG A 37 17.93 -0.40 13.42
C ARG A 37 17.64 0.64 12.32
N SER A 38 17.77 0.22 11.08
CA SER A 38 17.66 1.10 9.92
C SER A 38 16.53 0.60 9.03
N PRO A 39 15.64 1.48 8.54
CA PRO A 39 14.55 1.07 7.67
C PRO A 39 15.09 0.51 6.35
N ARG A 40 14.33 -0.40 5.73
CA ARG A 40 14.71 -1.06 4.46
C ARG A 40 15.02 -0.07 3.33
N SER A 41 14.40 1.11 3.36
CA SER A 41 14.66 2.21 2.43
C SER A 41 16.11 2.70 2.45
N VAL A 42 16.81 2.57 3.58
CA VAL A 42 18.25 2.93 3.71
C VAL A 42 19.15 1.80 3.21
N LEU A 43 18.65 0.57 3.12
CA LEU A 43 19.39 -0.58 2.59
C LEU A 43 19.41 -0.62 1.06
N GLY A 44 18.82 0.38 0.39
CA GLY A 44 18.72 0.42 -1.08
C GLY A 44 17.79 -0.63 -1.66
N VAL A 45 16.97 -1.30 -0.84
CA VAL A 45 16.03 -2.34 -1.27
C VAL A 45 14.60 -1.82 -1.15
N CYS A 46 13.94 -1.63 -2.28
CA CYS A 46 12.53 -1.23 -2.35
C CYS A 46 11.64 -2.47 -2.58
N ALA A 47 10.47 -2.52 -1.95
CA ALA A 47 9.43 -3.46 -2.38
C ALA A 47 8.79 -2.92 -3.66
N SER A 48 8.44 -3.78 -4.62
CA SER A 48 7.57 -3.35 -5.72
C SER A 48 6.23 -2.92 -5.13
N PRO A 49 5.78 -1.66 -5.32
CA PRO A 49 4.47 -1.25 -4.83
C PRO A 49 3.39 -2.03 -5.57
N SER A 50 2.67 -2.91 -4.86
CA SER A 50 1.53 -3.65 -5.43
C SER A 50 0.19 -3.09 -5.00
N GLY A 51 0.16 -2.38 -3.88
CA GLY A 51 -1.04 -1.80 -3.29
C GLY A 51 -1.61 -0.65 -4.13
N LEU A 52 -2.94 -0.52 -4.09
CA LEU A 52 -3.69 0.52 -4.77
C LEU A 52 -4.55 1.28 -3.76
N VAL A 53 -4.72 2.57 -4.02
CA VAL A 53 -5.66 3.43 -3.32
C VAL A 53 -6.51 4.19 -4.33
N MET A 54 -7.80 4.31 -4.02
CA MET A 54 -8.75 5.11 -4.80
C MET A 54 -9.56 6.00 -3.88
N GLY A 55 -9.81 7.24 -4.31
CA GLY A 55 -10.59 8.21 -3.55
C GLY A 55 -9.82 9.52 -3.34
N PRO A 56 -10.29 10.40 -2.44
CA PRO A 56 -9.73 11.74 -2.27
C PRO A 56 -8.43 11.69 -1.46
N VAL A 57 -7.37 11.17 -2.08
CA VAL A 57 -6.05 10.93 -1.48
C VAL A 57 -4.97 11.56 -2.37
N TYR A 58 -4.11 12.36 -1.76
CA TYR A 58 -3.06 13.12 -2.44
C TYR A 58 -1.71 12.95 -1.76
N PHE A 59 -0.68 12.72 -2.56
CA PHE A 59 0.70 12.53 -2.10
C PHE A 59 1.55 13.74 -2.47
N VAL A 60 2.28 14.27 -1.50
CA VAL A 60 3.33 15.26 -1.73
C VAL A 60 4.66 14.53 -1.69
N HIS A 61 5.37 14.48 -2.82
CA HIS A 61 6.65 13.78 -2.93
C HIS A 61 7.83 14.68 -2.55
N HIS A 62 8.93 14.06 -2.08
CA HIS A 62 10.18 14.77 -1.79
C HIS A 62 10.84 15.38 -3.03
N THR A 63 10.66 14.75 -4.19
CA THR A 63 11.13 15.28 -5.48
C THR A 63 9.94 15.82 -6.27
N LYS A 64 10.13 16.95 -6.98
CA LYS A 64 9.10 17.64 -7.78
C LYS A 64 8.70 16.85 -9.04
N ARG A 65 8.44 15.55 -8.96
CA ARG A 65 7.66 14.86 -9.98
C ARG A 65 6.21 15.01 -9.58
N GLY A 66 5.49 15.86 -10.31
CA GLY A 66 4.07 16.11 -10.10
C GLY A 66 3.34 14.77 -10.08
N GLY A 67 2.73 14.44 -8.94
CA GLY A 67 1.84 13.30 -8.86
C GLY A 67 0.65 13.55 -9.78
N GLU A 68 0.34 12.59 -10.63
CA GLU A 68 -0.89 12.65 -11.42
C GLU A 68 -2.09 12.66 -10.46
N ASN A 69 -3.02 13.58 -10.71
CA ASN A 69 -4.29 13.66 -9.98
C ASN A 69 -5.29 12.62 -10.51
N THR A 70 -4.86 11.37 -10.64
CA THR A 70 -5.75 10.26 -10.98
C THR A 70 -6.56 9.85 -9.76
N TRP A 71 -7.79 9.39 -9.96
CA TRP A 71 -8.66 8.93 -8.87
C TRP A 71 -8.16 7.63 -8.22
N GLU A 72 -7.48 6.79 -9.00
CA GLU A 72 -6.75 5.59 -8.58
C GLU A 72 -5.25 5.83 -8.67
N LYS A 73 -4.50 5.39 -7.65
CA LYS A 73 -3.04 5.53 -7.59
C LYS A 73 -2.41 4.26 -7.01
N PHE A 74 -1.23 3.93 -7.53
CA PHE A 74 -0.33 3.03 -6.80
C PHE A 74 0.05 3.67 -5.47
N ILE A 75 0.06 2.86 -4.41
CA ILE A 75 0.57 3.30 -3.12
C ILE A 75 2.09 3.45 -3.27
N PRO A 76 2.64 4.66 -3.13
CA PRO A 76 4.06 4.91 -3.34
C PRO A 76 4.91 4.32 -2.22
N ASP A 77 6.22 4.19 -2.46
CA ASP A 77 7.16 3.85 -1.40
C ASP A 77 7.13 4.95 -0.31
N PRO A 78 7.04 4.59 0.99
CA PRO A 78 6.99 5.56 2.08
C PRO A 78 8.16 6.55 2.08
N GLY A 79 9.36 6.13 1.67
CA GLY A 79 10.53 7.00 1.62
C GLY A 79 10.49 8.06 0.51
N SER A 80 9.58 7.92 -0.46
CA SER A 80 9.38 8.86 -1.55
C SER A 80 8.35 9.96 -1.26
N VAL A 81 7.55 9.79 -0.20
CA VAL A 81 6.45 10.69 0.17
C VAL A 81 6.82 11.53 1.38
N ARG A 82 6.67 12.84 1.22
CA ARG A 82 6.84 13.84 2.28
C ARG A 82 5.58 13.96 3.13
N GLU A 83 4.42 14.13 2.48
CA GLU A 83 3.14 14.35 3.16
C GLU A 83 2.00 13.63 2.43
N VAL A 84 1.02 13.15 3.21
CA VAL A 84 -0.24 12.57 2.72
C VAL A 84 -1.38 13.50 3.12
N HIS A 85 -2.22 13.88 2.16
CA HIS A 85 -3.46 14.61 2.40
C HIS A 85 -4.65 13.76 1.96
N THR A 86 -5.73 13.82 2.72
CA THR A 86 -6.99 13.19 2.35
C THR A 86 -8.16 13.97 2.90
N SER A 87 -9.28 13.95 2.17
CA SER A 87 -10.58 14.37 2.69
C SER A 87 -11.52 13.19 2.93
N ALA A 88 -11.01 11.94 2.86
CA ALA A 88 -11.80 10.76 3.18
C ALA A 88 -12.12 10.74 4.68
N GLU A 89 -13.32 10.30 5.03
CA GLU A 89 -13.76 10.10 6.42
C GLU A 89 -13.82 8.61 6.79
N TRP A 90 -13.79 7.73 5.78
CA TRP A 90 -13.72 6.30 5.95
C TRP A 90 -12.84 5.65 4.86
N VAL A 91 -12.30 4.49 5.18
CA VAL A 91 -11.49 3.67 4.27
C VAL A 91 -12.05 2.26 4.26
N LEU A 92 -12.32 1.71 3.08
CA LEU A 92 -12.64 0.29 2.90
C LEU A 92 -11.42 -0.44 2.32
N VAL A 93 -10.84 -1.32 3.14
CA VAL A 93 -9.74 -2.19 2.76
C VAL A 93 -10.31 -3.47 2.14
N VAL A 94 -10.02 -3.70 0.88
CA VAL A 94 -10.49 -4.85 0.11
C VAL A 94 -9.34 -5.81 -0.11
N GLU A 95 -9.45 -7.03 0.41
CA GLU A 95 -8.44 -8.07 0.22
C GLU A 95 -8.27 -8.41 -1.27
N LYS A 96 -9.36 -8.85 -1.90
CA LYS A 96 -9.32 -9.46 -3.23
C LYS A 96 -9.33 -8.40 -4.32
N HIS A 97 -8.30 -8.39 -5.17
CA HIS A 97 -8.16 -7.39 -6.23
C HIS A 97 -9.36 -7.36 -7.21
N ALA A 98 -9.94 -8.52 -7.52
CA ALA A 98 -11.12 -8.60 -8.39
C ALA A 98 -12.36 -7.89 -7.79
N VAL A 99 -12.53 -7.95 -6.46
CA VAL A 99 -13.61 -7.24 -5.76
C VAL A 99 -13.34 -5.73 -5.79
N TYR A 100 -12.10 -5.32 -5.57
CA TYR A 100 -11.69 -3.91 -5.69
C TYR A 100 -11.98 -3.36 -7.10
N GLN A 101 -11.60 -4.09 -8.15
CA GLN A 101 -11.88 -3.73 -9.54
C GLN A 101 -13.38 -3.63 -9.81
N THR A 102 -14.18 -4.53 -9.24
CA THR A 102 -15.64 -4.48 -9.37
C THR A 102 -16.23 -3.21 -8.76
N LEU A 103 -15.82 -2.85 -7.54
CA LEU A 103 -16.24 -1.61 -6.86
C LEU A 103 -15.82 -0.35 -7.64
N GLN A 104 -14.64 -0.40 -8.24
CA GLN A 104 -14.16 0.66 -9.12
C GLN A 104 -15.03 0.81 -10.38
N THR A 105 -15.26 -0.28 -11.12
CA THR A 105 -16.05 -0.25 -12.36
C THR A 105 -17.52 0.10 -12.10
N SER A 106 -18.03 -0.22 -10.91
CA SER A 106 -19.37 0.19 -10.48
C SER A 106 -19.43 1.64 -9.97
N HIS A 107 -18.34 2.40 -10.03
CA HIS A 107 -18.27 3.77 -9.51
C HIS A 107 -18.74 3.88 -8.05
N PHE A 108 -18.43 2.88 -7.22
CA PHE A 108 -18.98 2.74 -5.86
C PHE A 108 -18.82 4.00 -5.00
N LEU A 109 -17.62 4.63 -5.03
CA LEU A 109 -17.35 5.85 -4.27
C LEU A 109 -18.20 7.05 -4.73
N GLU A 110 -18.44 7.18 -6.03
CA GLU A 110 -19.22 8.27 -6.62
C GLU A 110 -20.73 8.04 -6.41
N GLN A 111 -21.15 6.78 -6.39
CA GLN A 111 -22.53 6.36 -6.14
C GLN A 111 -22.87 6.22 -4.64
N GLY A 112 -21.97 6.61 -3.73
CA GLY A 112 -22.14 6.43 -2.29
C GLY A 112 -23.50 6.90 -1.75
N LEU A 113 -24.02 8.03 -2.27
CA LEU A 113 -25.33 8.56 -1.90
C LEU A 113 -26.49 7.60 -2.18
N VAL A 114 -26.42 6.80 -3.24
CA VAL A 114 -27.43 5.77 -3.59
C VAL A 114 -27.50 4.69 -2.50
N TYR A 115 -26.37 4.42 -1.84
CA TYR A 115 -26.24 3.43 -0.78
C TYR A 115 -26.39 4.03 0.62
N GLY A 116 -26.79 5.31 0.74
CA GLY A 116 -26.91 6.01 2.02
C GLY A 116 -25.57 6.42 2.65
N ILE A 117 -24.47 6.37 1.90
CA ILE A 117 -23.15 6.81 2.35
C ILE A 117 -23.01 8.30 2.01
N THR A 118 -23.02 9.14 3.04
CA THR A 118 -22.99 10.61 2.88
C THR A 118 -21.59 11.20 2.99
N ALA A 119 -20.65 10.46 3.58
CA ALA A 119 -19.28 10.92 3.81
C ALA A 119 -18.34 10.41 2.69
N PRO A 120 -17.34 11.21 2.28
CA PRO A 120 -16.36 10.80 1.28
C PRO A 120 -15.52 9.61 1.78
N GLY A 121 -15.29 8.64 0.90
CA GLY A 121 -14.55 7.43 1.21
C GLY A 121 -13.36 7.17 0.32
N ALA A 122 -12.48 6.29 0.78
CA ALA A 122 -11.41 5.72 -0.01
C ALA A 122 -11.47 4.20 -0.03
N LEU A 123 -11.08 3.60 -1.15
CA LEU A 123 -10.83 2.16 -1.28
C LEU A 123 -9.33 1.91 -1.24
N VAL A 124 -8.90 0.87 -0.53
CA VAL A 124 -7.50 0.42 -0.48
C VAL A 124 -7.45 -1.07 -0.73
N THR A 125 -6.47 -1.55 -1.49
CA THR A 125 -6.22 -2.99 -1.61
C THR A 125 -4.72 -3.28 -1.60
N GLY A 126 -4.34 -4.33 -0.87
CA GLY A 126 -3.01 -4.94 -0.94
C GLY A 126 -2.87 -6.00 -2.05
N LYS A 127 -3.98 -6.34 -2.73
CA LYS A 127 -4.10 -7.50 -3.64
C LYS A 127 -3.83 -8.84 -2.93
N GLY A 128 -4.47 -9.03 -1.78
CA GLY A 128 -4.18 -10.09 -0.81
C GLY A 128 -3.54 -9.51 0.44
N TYR A 129 -2.48 -10.16 0.95
CA TYR A 129 -1.74 -9.68 2.11
C TYR A 129 -1.12 -8.30 1.88
N PRO A 130 -1.38 -7.31 2.76
CA PRO A 130 -0.90 -5.96 2.56
C PRO A 130 0.61 -5.88 2.72
N ASP A 131 1.27 -5.29 1.71
CA ASP A 131 2.71 -5.01 1.76
C ASP A 131 3.03 -3.89 2.78
N LEU A 132 4.32 -3.55 2.92
CA LEU A 132 4.75 -2.52 3.87
C LEU A 132 4.20 -1.14 3.50
N ALA A 133 4.16 -0.82 2.20
CA ALA A 133 3.66 0.46 1.71
C ALA A 133 2.16 0.61 1.98
N THR A 134 1.38 -0.45 1.76
CA THR A 134 -0.06 -0.51 2.04
C THR A 134 -0.34 -0.32 3.53
N ARG A 135 0.41 -1.01 4.41
CA ARG A 135 0.27 -0.83 5.87
C ARG A 135 0.65 0.57 6.34
N TRP A 136 1.74 1.11 5.80
CA TRP A 136 2.13 2.50 6.06
C TRP A 136 1.03 3.46 5.61
N MET A 137 0.46 3.25 4.43
CA MET A 137 -0.60 4.08 3.89
C MET A 137 -1.86 4.09 4.76
N LEU A 138 -2.30 2.91 5.23
CA LEU A 138 -3.43 2.81 6.15
C LEU A 138 -3.18 3.58 7.46
N ARG A 139 -1.95 3.51 7.98
CA ARG A 139 -1.55 4.29 9.16
C ARG A 139 -1.60 5.79 8.87
N GLU A 140 -1.08 6.26 7.74
CA GLU A 140 -1.13 7.68 7.37
C GLU A 140 -2.58 8.17 7.26
N LEU A 141 -3.44 7.43 6.56
CA LEU A 141 -4.87 7.76 6.47
C LEU A 141 -5.51 7.83 7.85
N ALA A 142 -5.25 6.85 8.73
CA ALA A 142 -5.78 6.85 10.09
C ALA A 142 -5.37 8.10 10.89
N GLN A 143 -4.16 8.62 10.67
CA GLN A 143 -3.64 9.80 11.36
C GLN A 143 -4.16 11.12 10.78
N LYS A 144 -4.61 11.14 9.53
CA LYS A 144 -5.14 12.34 8.86
C LYS A 144 -6.65 12.50 9.01
N MET A 145 -7.36 11.41 9.31
CA MET A 145 -8.81 11.43 9.56
C MET A 145 -9.11 11.85 11.02
N PRO A 146 -10.04 12.81 11.26
CA PRO A 146 -10.43 13.19 12.63
C PRO A 146 -11.04 12.04 13.44
N SER A 147 -11.80 11.17 12.78
CA SER A 147 -12.37 9.94 13.33
C SER A 147 -12.11 8.82 12.33
N PRO A 148 -11.02 8.04 12.49
CA PRO A 148 -10.62 7.07 11.47
C PRO A 148 -11.55 5.86 11.46
N HIS A 149 -12.39 5.75 10.43
CA HIS A 149 -13.21 4.58 10.18
C HIS A 149 -12.55 3.69 9.11
N ILE A 150 -11.77 2.70 9.54
CA ILE A 150 -11.14 1.71 8.66
C ILE A 150 -11.95 0.41 8.72
N LEU A 151 -12.59 0.09 7.60
CA LEU A 151 -13.42 -1.10 7.39
C LEU A 151 -12.65 -2.10 6.55
N PHE A 152 -12.90 -3.38 6.75
CA PHE A 152 -12.24 -4.46 6.02
C PHE A 152 -13.29 -5.35 5.34
N LEU A 153 -13.08 -5.62 4.05
CA LEU A 153 -13.83 -6.57 3.24
C LEU A 153 -12.89 -7.72 2.85
N LEU A 154 -12.98 -8.81 3.61
CA LEU A 154 -12.06 -9.95 3.57
C LEU A 154 -12.85 -11.24 3.32
N ASP A 155 -12.17 -12.26 2.82
CA ASP A 155 -12.75 -13.60 2.73
C ASP A 155 -13.00 -14.17 4.15
N ALA A 156 -14.06 -14.97 4.30
CA ALA A 156 -14.44 -15.58 5.58
C ALA A 156 -13.61 -16.85 5.87
N ASP A 157 -12.28 -16.71 5.90
CA ASP A 157 -11.34 -17.79 6.13
C ASP A 157 -10.17 -17.36 7.05
N PRO A 158 -9.28 -18.28 7.47
CA PRO A 158 -8.16 -17.94 8.33
C PRO A 158 -7.20 -16.91 7.72
N HIS A 159 -7.08 -16.82 6.40
CA HIS A 159 -6.23 -15.84 5.73
C HIS A 159 -6.83 -14.44 5.82
N GLY A 160 -8.15 -14.31 5.61
CA GLY A 160 -8.86 -13.06 5.83
C GLY A 160 -8.69 -12.56 7.27
N VAL A 161 -8.81 -13.44 8.28
CA VAL A 161 -8.56 -13.06 9.68
C VAL A 161 -7.11 -12.62 9.91
N ASP A 162 -6.14 -13.28 9.27
CA ASP A 162 -4.73 -12.94 9.39
C ASP A 162 -4.38 -11.60 8.72
N ILE A 163 -5.07 -11.24 7.63
CA ILE A 163 -4.94 -9.93 6.98
C ILE A 163 -5.44 -8.79 7.87
N PHE A 164 -6.45 -9.05 8.69
CA PHE A 164 -7.00 -8.06 9.63
C PHE A 164 -6.08 -7.77 10.82
N ARG A 165 -5.23 -8.74 11.20
CA ARG A 165 -4.37 -8.65 12.40
C ARG A 165 -3.18 -7.72 12.21
#